data_AF-A0A927T3I1-F1
#
_entry.id   AF-A0A927T3I1-F1
#
_cell.length_a   1.000
_cell.length_b   1.000
_cell.length_c   1.000
_cell.angle_alpha   90.00
_cell.angle_beta   90.00
_cell.angle_gamma   90.00
#
_symmetry.space_group_name_H-M   'P 1'
#
loop_
_entity.id
_entity.type
_entity.pdbx_description
1 polymer ?
#
loop_
_entity_poly.entity_id
_entity_poly.type
_entity_poly.pdbx_seq_one_letter_code
_entity_poly.pdbx_strand_id
1 'polypeptide(L)'
;MKYGVILKDNEVEEILNMDLSFAERIKWFQNKYKIEELKDNLKAKFIFSLVQGSRISGDIQNNPENLKCPNCNGKYVVRTYAGDYYYRLIEGSKVQKENERKKLKEMGLYCNLWPILGDFTRDYLCLNCGIKWNKENANIYRDI
;
A
#
# COMPACT_ATOMS: atom_id res chain seq x y z
N MET A 1 11.10 5.54 -18.07
CA MET A 1 10.31 4.59 -17.25
C MET A 1 11.01 3.24 -17.28
N LYS A 2 11.50 2.74 -16.13
CA LYS A 2 12.25 1.47 -16.01
C LYS A 2 11.32 0.26 -15.93
N TYR A 3 10.13 0.43 -15.37
CA TYR A 3 9.14 -0.63 -15.21
C TYR A 3 7.75 -0.21 -15.72
N GLY A 4 7.03 -1.09 -16.41
CA GLY A 4 5.71 -0.78 -16.99
C GLY A 4 4.59 -0.63 -15.95
N VAL A 5 3.52 0.09 -16.28
CA VAL A 5 2.33 0.20 -15.43
C VAL A 5 1.64 -1.17 -15.30
N ILE A 6 1.24 -1.53 -14.09
CA ILE A 6 0.53 -2.78 -13.76
C ILE A 6 -0.98 -2.50 -13.59
N LEU A 7 -1.32 -1.43 -12.85
CA LEU A 7 -2.69 -1.02 -12.57
C LEU A 7 -2.97 0.39 -13.10
N LYS A 8 -4.13 0.53 -13.75
CA LYS A 8 -4.66 1.85 -14.12
C LYS A 8 -5.28 2.54 -12.89
N ASP A 9 -5.43 3.86 -12.96
CA ASP A 9 -5.94 4.67 -11.85
C ASP A 9 -7.32 4.21 -11.34
N ASN A 10 -8.24 3.87 -12.25
CA ASN A 10 -9.56 3.36 -11.90
C ASN A 10 -9.50 2.01 -11.16
N GLU A 11 -8.50 1.17 -11.46
CA GLU A 11 -8.31 -0.11 -10.78
C GLU A 11 -7.68 0.08 -9.39
N VAL A 12 -6.83 1.08 -9.25
CA VAL A 12 -6.30 1.49 -7.94
C VAL A 12 -7.43 2.04 -7.07
N GLU A 13 -8.29 2.89 -7.62
CA GLU A 13 -9.46 3.44 -6.92
C GLU A 13 -10.44 2.35 -6.47
N GLU A 14 -10.69 1.33 -7.31
CA GLU A 14 -11.52 0.17 -6.94
C GLU A 14 -10.95 -0.54 -5.69
N ILE A 15 -9.62 -0.72 -5.62
CA ILE A 15 -8.95 -1.38 -4.49
C ILE A 15 -8.96 -0.49 -3.24
N LEU A 16 -8.71 0.81 -3.38
CA LEU A 16 -8.67 1.75 -2.25
C LEU A 16 -10.04 1.92 -1.58
N ASN A 17 -11.11 1.92 -2.37
CA ASN A 17 -12.47 2.11 -1.88
C ASN A 17 -13.16 0.80 -1.45
N MET A 18 -12.40 -0.30 -1.36
CA MET A 18 -12.92 -1.61 -0.99
C MET A 18 -13.17 -1.71 0.52
N ASP A 19 -14.39 -1.39 0.95
CA ASP A 19 -14.84 -1.54 2.33
C ASP A 19 -15.34 -2.96 2.62
N LEU A 20 -14.41 -3.91 2.57
CA LEU A 20 -14.65 -5.34 2.80
C LEU A 20 -13.73 -5.87 3.90
N SER A 21 -14.20 -6.83 4.69
CA SER A 21 -13.36 -7.61 5.60
C SER A 21 -12.29 -8.38 4.84
N PHE A 22 -11.24 -8.84 5.53
CA PHE A 22 -10.16 -9.62 4.89
C PHE A 22 -10.71 -10.83 4.12
N ALA A 23 -11.60 -11.62 4.72
CA ALA A 23 -12.19 -12.78 4.09
C ALA A 23 -13.00 -12.42 2.83
N GLU A 24 -13.72 -11.30 2.86
CA GLU A 24 -14.49 -10.81 1.72
C GLU A 24 -13.60 -10.27 0.59
N ARG A 25 -12.47 -9.61 0.92
CA ARG A 25 -11.50 -9.19 -0.09
C ARG A 25 -10.86 -10.39 -0.80
N ILE A 26 -10.58 -11.47 -0.07
CA ILE A 26 -10.09 -12.73 -0.66
C ILE A 26 -11.14 -13.34 -1.60
N LYS A 27 -12.42 -13.37 -1.19
CA LYS A 27 -13.51 -13.83 -2.06
C LYS A 27 -13.67 -12.96 -3.31
N TRP A 28 -13.62 -11.63 -3.16
CA TRP A 28 -13.63 -10.70 -4.29
C TRP A 28 -12.50 -11.01 -5.28
N PHE A 29 -11.28 -11.27 -4.77
CA PHE A 29 -10.14 -11.63 -5.60
C PHE A 29 -10.39 -12.93 -6.36
N GLN A 30 -10.87 -13.97 -5.66
CA GLN A 30 -11.15 -15.30 -6.24
C GLN A 30 -12.27 -15.27 -7.30
N ASN A 31 -13.20 -14.31 -7.21
CA ASN A 31 -14.24 -14.11 -8.22
C ASN A 31 -13.69 -13.44 -9.50
N LYS A 32 -12.62 -12.65 -9.39
CA LYS A 32 -12.04 -11.87 -10.50
C LYS A 32 -10.84 -12.55 -11.15
N TYR A 33 -10.11 -13.35 -10.38
CA TYR A 33 -8.89 -14.03 -10.80
C TYR A 33 -8.90 -15.48 -10.31
N LYS A 34 -8.42 -16.38 -11.17
CA LYS A 34 -8.17 -17.76 -10.76
C LYS A 34 -6.84 -17.85 -10.01
N ILE A 35 -6.75 -18.71 -9.00
CA ILE A 35 -5.53 -18.87 -8.19
C ILE A 35 -4.34 -19.29 -9.06
N GLU A 36 -4.58 -20.07 -10.12
CA GLU A 36 -3.55 -20.54 -11.04
C GLU A 36 -2.91 -19.40 -11.83
N GLU A 37 -3.65 -18.31 -12.07
CA GLU A 37 -3.13 -17.12 -12.76
C GLU A 37 -2.04 -16.42 -11.95
N LEU A 38 -2.00 -16.62 -10.63
CA LEU A 38 -0.96 -16.05 -9.77
C LEU A 38 0.44 -16.49 -10.15
N LYS A 39 0.67 -17.54 -10.97
CA LYS A 39 2.03 -17.93 -11.37
C LYS A 39 2.61 -17.02 -12.45
N ASP A 40 1.80 -16.69 -13.45
CA ASP A 40 2.28 -16.05 -14.68
C ASP A 40 1.67 -14.66 -14.91
N ASN A 41 0.70 -14.25 -14.08
CA ASN A 41 0.04 -12.94 -14.18
C ASN A 41 0.55 -11.97 -13.10
N LEU A 42 1.49 -11.11 -13.50
CA LEU A 42 2.07 -10.06 -12.63
C LEU A 42 0.99 -9.18 -11.99
N LYS A 43 -0.07 -8.85 -12.73
CA LYS A 43 -1.15 -8.01 -12.23
C LYS A 43 -1.96 -8.71 -11.14
N ALA A 44 -2.32 -9.97 -11.37
CA ALA A 44 -3.01 -10.78 -10.36
C ALA A 44 -2.16 -10.93 -9.10
N LYS A 45 -0.85 -11.24 -9.23
CA LYS A 45 0.10 -11.28 -8.10
C LYS A 45 0.11 -9.99 -7.31
N PHE A 46 0.18 -8.87 -8.03
CA PHE A 46 0.25 -7.57 -7.37
C PHE A 46 -1.04 -7.23 -6.64
N ILE A 47 -2.21 -7.37 -7.27
CA ILE A 47 -3.50 -7.15 -6.62
C ILE A 47 -3.64 -8.06 -5.39
N PHE A 48 -3.26 -9.33 -5.52
CA PHE A 48 -3.27 -10.28 -4.41
C PHE A 48 -2.40 -9.80 -3.24
N SER A 49 -1.19 -9.27 -3.51
CA SER A 49 -0.32 -8.72 -2.46
C SER A 49 -0.93 -7.52 -1.74
N LEU A 50 -1.69 -6.67 -2.45
CA LEU A 50 -2.39 -5.52 -1.87
C LEU A 50 -3.57 -5.99 -1.01
N VAL A 51 -4.32 -6.99 -1.47
CA VAL A 51 -5.43 -7.60 -0.73
C VAL A 51 -4.96 -8.35 0.51
N GLN A 52 -3.85 -9.10 0.40
CA GLN A 52 -3.36 -10.02 1.43
C GLN A 52 -2.54 -9.31 2.51
N GLY A 53 -1.58 -8.47 2.09
CA GLY A 53 -0.45 -8.06 2.94
C GLY A 53 -0.49 -6.60 3.38
N SER A 54 -1.37 -5.77 2.84
CA SER A 54 -1.35 -4.33 3.08
C SER A 54 -2.76 -3.82 3.31
N ARG A 55 -3.14 -3.58 4.56
CA ARG A 55 -4.29 -2.70 4.79
C ARG A 55 -3.87 -1.29 4.39
N ILE A 56 -4.22 -0.90 3.17
CA ILE A 56 -4.08 0.47 2.69
C ILE A 56 -5.23 1.28 3.26
N SER A 57 -4.90 2.44 3.82
CA SER A 57 -5.84 3.36 4.46
C SER A 57 -5.39 4.81 4.21
N GLY A 58 -6.23 5.77 4.61
CA GLY A 58 -5.98 7.20 4.47
C GLY A 58 -6.66 7.81 3.25
N ASP A 59 -6.44 9.11 3.03
CA ASP A 59 -7.01 9.86 1.92
C ASP A 59 -5.90 10.36 0.99
N ILE A 60 -6.02 10.08 -0.32
CA ILE A 60 -5.04 10.52 -1.30
C ILE A 60 -4.90 12.04 -1.37
N GLN A 61 -5.95 12.81 -1.05
CA GLN A 61 -5.89 14.28 -1.05
C GLN A 61 -4.95 14.83 0.02
N ASN A 62 -4.66 14.05 1.07
CA ASN A 62 -3.71 14.41 2.11
C ASN A 62 -2.25 14.03 1.75
N ASN A 63 -2.01 13.40 0.60
CA ASN A 63 -0.64 13.24 0.11
C ASN A 63 -0.06 14.62 -0.27
N PRO A 64 1.24 14.87 -0.07
CA PRO A 64 1.89 16.06 -0.63
C PRO A 64 1.64 16.13 -2.14
N GLU A 65 1.30 17.31 -2.65
CA GLU A 65 0.93 17.49 -4.06
C GLU A 65 2.04 17.04 -5.03
N ASN A 66 3.30 17.20 -4.62
CA ASN A 66 4.48 16.82 -5.36
C ASN A 66 4.89 15.34 -5.17
N LEU A 67 4.21 14.57 -4.32
CA LEU A 67 4.51 13.16 -4.12
C LEU A 67 4.00 12.35 -5.31
N LYS A 68 4.92 12.01 -6.21
CA LYS A 68 4.66 11.18 -7.39
C LYS A 68 5.62 10.01 -7.44
N CYS A 69 5.19 8.93 -8.09
CA CYS A 69 6.05 7.80 -8.36
C CYS A 69 7.21 8.20 -9.30
N PRO A 70 8.48 7.98 -8.92
CA PRO A 70 9.62 8.37 -9.74
C PRO A 70 9.75 7.55 -11.04
N ASN A 71 9.07 6.40 -11.15
CA ASN A 71 9.12 5.56 -12.34
C ASN A 71 8.03 5.89 -13.38
N CYS A 72 6.77 6.05 -12.94
CA CYS A 72 5.62 6.21 -13.84
C CYS A 72 4.85 7.53 -13.65
N ASN A 73 5.34 8.43 -12.78
CA ASN A 73 4.67 9.68 -12.42
C ASN A 73 3.24 9.52 -11.85
N GLY A 74 2.89 8.31 -11.40
CA GLY A 74 1.58 8.01 -10.82
C GLY A 74 1.38 8.71 -9.46
N LYS A 75 0.15 9.18 -9.21
CA LYS A 75 -0.23 9.89 -7.98
C LYS A 75 -0.52 8.96 -6.79
N TYR A 76 -0.89 7.71 -7.05
CA TYR A 76 -1.23 6.73 -6.02
C TYR A 76 0.02 6.16 -5.36
N VAL A 77 0.58 6.95 -4.45
CA VAL A 77 1.75 6.61 -3.65
C VAL A 77 1.33 6.37 -2.21
N VAL A 78 1.65 5.18 -1.71
CA VAL A 78 1.39 4.76 -0.34
C VAL A 78 2.66 4.93 0.48
N ARG A 79 2.56 5.58 1.63
CA ARG A 79 3.62 5.60 2.63
C ARG A 79 3.61 4.32 3.44
N THR A 80 4.74 3.65 3.51
CA THR A 80 4.89 2.37 4.20
C THR A 80 5.49 2.60 5.57
N TYR A 81 4.81 2.13 6.59
CA TYR A 81 5.28 2.20 7.97
C TYR A 81 5.61 0.79 8.46
N ALA A 82 6.54 0.72 9.41
CA ALA A 82 6.92 -0.51 10.09
C ALA A 82 6.97 -0.29 11.60
N GLY A 83 6.76 -1.37 12.37
CA GLY A 83 7.06 -1.41 13.80
C GLY A 83 6.04 -0.73 14.71
N ASP A 84 6.55 -0.09 15.77
CA ASP A 84 5.84 0.34 16.98
C ASP A 84 4.59 1.20 16.75
N TYR A 85 4.49 1.88 15.62
CA TYR A 85 3.34 2.71 15.28
C TYR A 85 2.04 1.90 15.20
N TYR A 86 2.09 0.74 14.54
CA TYR A 86 0.93 -0.15 14.46
C TYR A 86 0.71 -0.91 15.78
N TYR A 87 1.79 -1.25 16.48
CA TYR A 87 1.69 -1.87 17.80
C TYR A 87 0.98 -0.94 18.80
N ARG A 88 1.26 0.37 18.80
CA ARG A 88 0.54 1.34 19.65
C ARG A 88 -0.95 1.49 19.29
N LEU A 89 -1.33 1.27 18.04
CA LEU A 89 -2.74 1.26 17.62
C LEU A 89 -3.51 0.02 18.10
N ILE A 90 -2.85 -1.13 18.22
CA ILE A 90 -3.48 -2.40 18.61
C ILE A 90 -3.35 -2.66 20.12
N GLU A 91 -2.16 -2.52 20.67
CA GLU A 91 -1.79 -2.91 22.04
C GLU A 91 -1.51 -1.71 22.95
N GLY A 92 -1.52 -0.48 22.43
CA GLY A 92 -1.33 0.71 23.23
C GLY A 92 -2.47 0.99 24.22
N SER A 93 -2.20 1.86 25.20
CA SER A 93 -3.23 2.44 26.07
C SER A 93 -4.31 3.17 25.28
N LYS A 94 -5.48 3.40 25.89
CA LYS A 94 -6.59 4.12 25.25
C LYS A 94 -6.15 5.49 24.68
N VAL A 95 -5.37 6.25 25.44
CA VAL A 95 -4.84 7.55 25.02
C VAL A 95 -3.88 7.42 23.83
N GLN A 96 -2.99 6.42 23.84
CA GLN A 96 -2.11 6.16 22.70
C GLN A 96 -2.91 5.82 21.44
N LYS A 97 -3.90 4.92 21.56
CA LYS A 97 -4.77 4.54 20.44
C LYS A 97 -5.52 5.74 19.85
N GLU A 98 -6.07 6.61 20.69
CA GLU A 98 -6.76 7.82 20.25
C GLU A 98 -5.82 8.80 19.54
N ASN A 99 -4.63 9.02 20.08
CA ASN A 99 -3.63 9.90 19.47
C ASN A 99 -3.14 9.38 18.12
N GLU A 100 -2.88 8.07 18.00
CA GLU A 100 -2.47 7.50 16.71
C GLU A 100 -3.62 7.53 15.69
N ARG A 101 -4.87 7.29 16.10
CA ARG A 101 -6.04 7.44 15.20
C ARG A 101 -6.18 8.88 14.68
N LYS A 102 -5.97 9.89 15.54
CA LYS A 102 -5.99 11.30 15.12
C LYS A 102 -4.92 11.59 14.07
N LYS A 103 -3.67 11.19 14.32
CA LYS A 103 -2.58 11.35 13.36
C LYS A 103 -2.91 10.66 12.03
N LEU A 104 -3.38 9.41 12.06
CA LEU A 104 -3.73 8.66 10.87
C LEU A 104 -4.84 9.31 10.04
N LYS A 105 -5.80 9.99 10.67
CA LYS A 105 -6.89 10.66 9.98
C LYS A 105 -6.41 11.80 9.08
N GLU A 106 -5.31 12.46 9.44
CA GLU A 106 -4.73 13.58 8.70
C GLU A 106 -3.67 13.14 7.68
N MET A 107 -3.38 11.84 7.61
CA MET A 107 -2.36 11.30 6.71
C MET A 107 -2.92 11.03 5.32
N GLY A 108 -1.99 11.10 4.37
CA GLY A 108 -2.14 10.61 2.99
C GLY A 108 -2.43 9.11 2.91
N LEU A 109 -2.19 8.47 1.75
CA LEU A 109 -2.27 7.01 1.67
C LEU A 109 -1.14 6.36 2.47
N TYR A 110 -1.48 5.36 3.28
CA TYR A 110 -0.52 4.59 4.05
C TYR A 110 -0.86 3.11 4.16
N CYS A 111 0.16 2.28 4.40
CA CYS A 111 -0.04 0.90 4.83
C CYS A 111 1.04 0.49 5.85
N ASN A 112 0.69 -0.48 6.69
CA ASN A 112 1.67 -1.18 7.51
C ASN A 112 2.09 -2.46 6.79
N LEU A 113 3.35 -2.53 6.37
CA LEU A 113 3.87 -3.72 5.69
C LEU A 113 4.55 -4.69 6.64
N TRP A 114 5.05 -4.22 7.79
CA TRP A 114 5.97 -5.01 8.61
C TRP A 114 5.81 -4.78 10.13
N PRO A 115 5.87 -5.85 10.94
CA PRO A 115 5.81 -5.74 12.39
C PRO A 115 7.10 -5.19 13.03
N ILE A 116 8.21 -5.07 12.29
CA ILE A 116 9.54 -4.69 12.83
C ILE A 116 10.20 -3.65 11.93
N LEU A 117 10.83 -2.64 12.53
CA LEU A 117 11.65 -1.63 11.86
C LEU A 117 13.04 -2.21 11.51
N GLY A 118 13.57 -1.96 10.30
CA GLY A 118 14.91 -2.39 9.92
C GLY A 118 15.39 -1.72 8.62
N ASP A 119 16.65 -1.90 8.24
CA ASP A 119 17.32 -1.18 7.13
C ASP A 119 16.69 -1.37 5.74
N PHE A 120 15.72 -2.29 5.63
CA PHE A 120 14.93 -2.53 4.42
C PHE A 120 13.56 -1.83 4.43
N THR A 121 13.28 -0.95 5.40
CA THR A 121 12.05 -0.15 5.40
C THR A 121 12.09 0.83 4.24
N ARG A 122 11.47 0.42 3.15
CA ARG A 122 11.12 1.32 2.06
C ARG A 122 10.05 2.24 2.58
N ASP A 123 10.11 3.50 2.18
CA ASP A 123 9.21 4.55 2.67
C ASP A 123 7.95 4.66 1.80
N TYR A 124 8.03 4.24 0.53
CA TYR A 124 6.97 4.42 -0.45
C TYR A 124 6.74 3.20 -1.33
N LEU A 125 5.48 3.01 -1.71
CA LEU A 125 5.00 2.04 -2.71
C LEU A 125 4.09 2.76 -3.72
N CYS A 126 4.32 2.58 -5.02
CA CYS A 126 3.41 3.05 -6.06
C CYS A 126 2.38 1.97 -6.40
N LEU A 127 1.09 2.29 -6.31
CA LEU A 127 0.01 1.36 -6.63
C LEU A 127 -0.20 1.17 -8.14
N ASN A 128 0.31 2.06 -8.99
CA ASN A 128 0.19 1.88 -10.44
C ASN A 128 1.22 0.91 -11.01
N CYS A 129 2.47 0.96 -10.53
CA CYS A 129 3.57 0.19 -11.12
C CYS A 129 4.35 -0.65 -10.12
N GLY A 130 3.92 -0.71 -8.86
CA GLY A 130 4.46 -1.65 -7.89
C GLY A 130 5.91 -1.43 -7.50
N ILE A 131 6.50 -0.29 -7.89
CA ILE A 131 7.83 0.07 -7.43
C ILE A 131 7.77 0.55 -5.99
N LYS A 132 8.85 0.27 -5.26
CA LYS A 132 9.09 0.81 -3.94
C LYS A 132 10.40 1.57 -3.95
N TRP A 133 10.50 2.58 -3.09
CA TRP A 133 11.69 3.41 -2.96
C TRP A 133 11.79 4.03 -1.57
N ASN A 134 12.97 4.55 -1.27
CA ASN A 134 13.32 5.18 0.00
C ASN A 134 13.14 6.70 -0.16
N LYS A 135 13.22 7.46 0.94
CA LYS A 135 13.47 8.90 0.88
C LYS A 135 14.57 9.24 -0.16
N GLU A 136 14.45 10.43 -0.76
CA GLU A 136 15.36 10.94 -1.82
C GLU A 136 15.31 10.21 -3.17
N ASN A 137 14.24 9.45 -3.45
CA ASN A 137 14.12 8.65 -4.70
C ASN A 137 15.27 7.64 -4.88
N ALA A 138 15.91 7.22 -3.79
CA ALA A 138 16.96 6.22 -3.79
C ALA A 138 16.37 4.79 -3.78
N ASN A 139 17.19 3.83 -4.21
CA ASN A 139 16.86 2.40 -4.21
C ASN A 139 15.48 2.12 -4.83
N ILE A 140 15.30 2.43 -6.12
CA ILE A 140 14.03 2.20 -6.85
C ILE A 140 14.01 0.79 -7.46
N TYR A 141 13.01 -0.01 -7.08
CA TYR A 141 12.90 -1.42 -7.48
C TYR A 141 11.49 -1.97 -7.33
N ARG A 142 11.23 -3.08 -8.01
CA ARG A 142 9.97 -3.82 -7.98
C ARG A 142 10.22 -5.21 -7.38
N ASP A 143 9.46 -5.58 -6.34
CA ASP A 143 9.56 -6.90 -5.67
C ASP A 143 8.64 -7.98 -6.27
N ILE A 144 7.81 -7.60 -7.22
CA ILE A 144 6.66 -8.36 -7.72
C ILE A 144 6.95 -9.02 -9.06
#